data_AF-A0A2D4KIY1-F1
#
_entry.id   AF-A0A2D4KIY1-F1
#
_cell.length_a   1.000
_cell.length_b   1.000
_cell.length_c   1.000
_cell.angle_alpha   90.00
_cell.angle_beta   90.00
_cell.angle_gamma   90.00
#
_symmetry.space_group_name_H-M   'P 1'
#
loop_
_entity.id
_entity.type
_entity.pdbx_description
1 polymer ?
#
loop_
_entity_poly.entity_id
_entity_poly.type
_entity_poly.pdbx_seq_one_letter_code
_entity_poly.pdbx_strand_id
1 'polypeptide(L)'
;GICKPVSCSTTSSATETLSDLLLGMQDELGQMSFEYQELSKQIEESQNQDIREDLERELDCLVKQMEIKGEQISKLKKHQDHVYKLKQRAQNLKRDIAYSTSRPNELKGSKETVISPSISSTNKTTNSLRLLKSAQKLQSVLKKDDIVWES
;
A
#
# COMPACT_ATOMS: atom_id res chain seq x y z
N GLY A 1 14.39 19.38 31.16
CA GLY A 1 13.54 18.24 30.81
C GLY A 1 14.18 17.49 29.67
N ILE A 2 14.38 16.17 29.81
CA ILE A 2 14.92 15.32 28.74
C ILE A 2 13.83 15.18 27.65
N CYS A 3 14.10 15.68 26.44
CA CYS A 3 13.28 15.39 25.27
C CYS A 3 13.58 13.95 24.82
N LYS A 4 12.60 13.05 24.96
CA LYS A 4 12.66 11.70 24.39
C LYS A 4 12.43 11.80 22.87
N PRO A 5 13.18 11.05 22.03
CA PRO A 5 12.85 10.93 20.62
C PRO A 5 11.57 10.09 20.48
N VAL A 6 10.54 10.66 19.86
CA VAL A 6 9.38 9.90 19.38
C VAL A 6 9.88 8.96 18.29
N SER A 7 9.93 7.67 18.61
CA SER A 7 10.05 6.62 17.60
C SER A 7 8.86 6.74 16.65
N CYS A 8 9.15 7.09 15.41
CA CYS A 8 8.21 7.25 14.32
C CYS A 8 7.56 5.88 13.98
N SER A 9 6.49 5.54 14.68
CA SER A 9 5.59 4.42 14.36
C SER A 9 4.52 4.86 13.34
N THR A 10 4.89 5.64 12.32
CA THR A 10 3.93 6.26 11.38
C THR A 10 3.21 5.24 10.50
N THR A 11 3.82 4.09 10.22
CA THR A 11 3.23 3.09 9.32
C THR A 11 2.07 2.30 9.92
N SER A 12 1.95 2.18 11.25
CA SER A 12 0.78 1.49 11.86
C SER A 12 -0.45 2.39 11.83
N SER A 13 -0.25 3.65 12.20
CA SER A 13 -1.31 4.67 12.20
C SER A 13 -1.88 4.90 10.79
N ALA A 14 -1.04 4.95 9.75
CA ALA A 14 -1.52 5.14 8.38
C ALA A 14 -2.42 4.00 7.88
N THR A 15 -2.16 2.74 8.28
CA THR A 15 -2.99 1.60 7.87
C THR A 15 -4.33 1.55 8.61
N GLU A 16 -4.36 2.00 9.86
CA GLU A 16 -5.60 2.14 10.64
C GLU A 16 -6.48 3.24 10.04
N THR A 17 -5.92 4.41 9.74
CA THR A 17 -6.65 5.52 9.10
C THR A 17 -7.24 5.15 7.74
N LEU A 18 -6.51 4.38 6.92
CA LEU A 18 -7.03 3.86 5.66
C LEU A 18 -8.22 2.90 5.86
N SER A 19 -8.24 2.17 6.97
CA SER A 19 -9.32 1.23 7.28
C SER A 19 -10.56 1.98 7.77
N ASP A 20 -10.39 2.98 8.62
CA ASP A 20 -11.46 3.86 9.09
C ASP A 20 -12.10 4.62 7.93
N LEU A 21 -11.28 5.14 7.00
CA LEU A 21 -11.78 5.79 5.79
C LEU A 21 -12.60 4.82 4.94
N LEU A 22 -12.11 3.59 4.73
CA LEU A 22 -12.85 2.59 3.96
C LEU A 22 -14.20 2.28 4.60
N LEU A 23 -14.24 2.15 5.94
CA LEU A 23 -15.47 1.90 6.68
C LEU A 23 -16.47 3.04 6.46
N GLY A 24 -16.06 4.30 6.67
CA GLY A 24 -16.93 5.45 6.45
C GLY A 24 -17.47 5.54 5.02
N MET A 25 -16.66 5.18 4.01
CA MET A 25 -17.12 5.13 2.62
C MET A 25 -18.16 4.04 2.38
N GLN A 26 -18.01 2.87 3.02
CA GLN A 26 -18.97 1.76 2.95
C GLN A 26 -20.28 2.10 3.66
N ASP A 27 -20.21 2.76 4.81
CA ASP A 27 -21.40 3.22 5.55
C ASP A 27 -22.21 4.22 4.72
N GLU A 28 -21.53 5.18 4.08
CA GLU A 28 -22.20 6.14 3.20
C GLU A 28 -22.79 5.46 1.94
N LEU A 29 -22.15 4.42 1.39
CA LEU A 29 -22.75 3.62 0.32
C LEU A 29 -24.01 2.89 0.81
N GLY A 30 -23.97 2.41 2.06
CA GLY A 30 -25.11 1.83 2.74
C GLY A 30 -26.26 2.83 2.90
N GLN A 31 -25.94 4.06 3.29
CA GLN A 31 -26.92 5.15 3.39
C GLN A 31 -27.56 5.47 2.04
N MET A 32 -26.77 5.58 0.97
CA MET A 32 -27.29 5.76 -0.39
C MET A 32 -28.17 4.58 -0.82
N SER A 33 -27.81 3.36 -0.44
CA SER A 33 -28.62 2.17 -0.76
C SER A 33 -29.98 2.18 -0.05
N PHE A 34 -30.02 2.68 1.18
CA PHE A 34 -31.27 2.87 1.91
C PHE A 34 -32.15 3.94 1.25
N GLU A 35 -31.54 5.06 0.88
CA GLU A 35 -32.21 6.15 0.15
C GLU A 35 -32.76 5.66 -1.20
N TYR A 36 -32.02 4.82 -1.92
CA TYR A 36 -32.47 4.21 -3.18
C TYR A 36 -33.75 3.38 -2.98
N GLN A 37 -33.79 2.56 -1.93
CA GLN A 37 -34.97 1.75 -1.61
C GLN A 37 -36.18 2.62 -1.25
N GLU A 38 -35.93 3.68 -0.48
CA GLU A 38 -36.98 4.63 -0.07
C GLU A 38 -37.53 5.42 -1.28
N LEU A 39 -36.67 5.95 -2.14
CA LEU A 39 -37.09 6.62 -3.39
C LEU A 39 -37.86 5.66 -4.30
N SER A 40 -37.39 4.42 -4.46
CA SER A 40 -38.08 3.40 -5.25
C SER A 40 -39.50 3.15 -4.74
N LYS A 41 -39.67 3.07 -3.41
CA LYS A 41 -40.98 2.92 -2.79
C LYS A 41 -41.87 4.15 -3.01
N GLN A 42 -41.33 5.36 -2.88
CA GLN A 42 -42.10 6.59 -3.12
C GLN A 42 -42.58 6.72 -4.57
N ILE A 43 -41.77 6.25 -5.54
CA ILE A 43 -42.15 6.17 -6.96
C ILE A 43 -43.36 5.24 -7.15
N GLU A 44 -43.32 4.05 -6.53
CA GLU A 44 -44.42 3.08 -6.60
C GLU A 44 -45.71 3.59 -5.95
N GLU A 45 -45.60 4.31 -4.83
CA GLU A 45 -46.73 4.86 -4.09
C GLU A 45 -47.30 6.14 -4.71
N SER A 46 -46.54 6.85 -5.55
CA SER A 46 -46.96 8.13 -6.12
C SER A 46 -47.98 7.96 -7.25
N GLN A 47 -49.18 8.52 -7.05
CA GLN A 47 -50.22 8.59 -8.09
C GLN A 47 -50.04 9.78 -9.04
N ASN A 48 -49.22 10.76 -8.69
CA ASN A 48 -48.97 11.94 -9.50
C ASN A 48 -47.79 11.66 -10.46
N GLN A 49 -48.03 11.80 -11.75
CA GLN A 49 -47.03 11.54 -12.78
C GLN A 49 -45.84 12.51 -12.70
N ASP A 50 -46.07 13.80 -12.50
CA ASP A 50 -45.01 14.81 -12.42
C ASP A 50 -44.07 14.49 -11.23
N ILE A 51 -44.64 14.17 -10.08
CA ILE A 51 -43.88 13.78 -8.88
C ILE A 51 -43.08 12.50 -9.13
N ARG A 52 -43.66 11.53 -9.85
CA ARG A 52 -42.99 10.27 -10.16
C ARG A 52 -41.79 10.49 -11.09
N GLU A 53 -41.97 11.28 -12.15
CA GLU A 53 -40.89 11.61 -13.07
C GLU A 53 -39.76 12.37 -12.35
N ASP A 54 -40.10 13.23 -11.38
CA ASP A 54 -39.11 13.93 -10.55
C ASP A 54 -38.30 12.95 -9.68
N LEU A 55 -38.99 12.04 -8.99
CA LEU A 55 -38.36 11.00 -8.16
C LEU A 55 -37.51 10.03 -8.97
N GLU A 56 -37.95 9.64 -10.18
CA GLU A 56 -37.17 8.78 -11.08
C GLU A 56 -35.86 9.45 -11.50
N ARG A 57 -35.86 10.76 -11.76
CA ARG A 57 -34.63 11.51 -12.07
C ARG A 57 -33.70 11.61 -10.86
N GLU A 58 -34.25 11.74 -9.66
CA GLU A 58 -33.46 11.72 -8.42
C GLU A 58 -32.83 10.34 -8.18
N LEU A 59 -33.60 9.26 -8.38
CA LEU A 59 -33.10 7.88 -8.30
C LEU A 59 -31.96 7.63 -9.30
N ASP A 60 -32.10 8.08 -10.55
CA ASP A 60 -31.06 8.01 -11.57
C ASP A 60 -29.78 8.77 -11.18
N CYS A 61 -29.93 9.92 -10.54
CA CYS A 61 -28.81 10.68 -10.00
C CYS A 61 -28.11 9.91 -8.87
N LEU A 62 -28.89 9.34 -7.95
CA LEU A 62 -28.39 8.55 -6.83
C LEU A 62 -27.63 7.31 -7.31
N VAL A 63 -28.14 6.59 -8.32
CA VAL A 63 -27.44 5.43 -8.92
C VAL A 63 -26.06 5.82 -9.43
N LYS A 64 -25.94 6.93 -10.16
CA LYS A 64 -24.64 7.43 -10.64
C LYS A 64 -23.69 7.73 -9.48
N GLN A 65 -24.19 8.31 -8.38
CA GLN A 65 -23.39 8.57 -7.19
C GLN A 65 -22.93 7.26 -6.51
N MET A 66 -23.82 6.28 -6.41
CA MET A 66 -23.49 4.95 -5.87
C MET A 66 -22.40 4.25 -6.69
N GLU A 67 -22.46 4.34 -8.02
CA GLU A 67 -21.44 3.80 -8.91
C GLU A 67 -20.08 4.47 -8.69
N ILE A 68 -20.04 5.80 -8.69
CA ILE A 68 -18.82 6.58 -8.42
C ILE A 68 -18.23 6.19 -7.06
N LYS A 69 -19.06 6.10 -6.02
CA LYS A 69 -18.61 5.70 -4.69
C LYS A 69 -18.09 4.25 -4.68
N GLY A 70 -18.74 3.34 -5.39
CA GLY A 70 -18.28 1.97 -5.57
C GLY A 70 -16.91 1.88 -6.24
N GLU A 71 -16.64 2.73 -7.23
CA GLU A 71 -15.33 2.85 -7.85
C GLU A 71 -14.27 3.37 -6.86
N GLN A 72 -14.61 4.40 -6.08
CA GLN A 72 -13.70 4.95 -5.07
C GLN A 72 -13.33 3.89 -4.01
N ILE A 73 -14.32 3.14 -3.53
CA ILE A 73 -14.12 2.01 -2.60
C ILE A 73 -13.18 0.97 -3.22
N SER A 74 -13.39 0.64 -4.51
CA SER A 74 -12.56 -0.33 -5.22
C SER A 74 -11.11 0.14 -5.37
N LYS A 75 -10.90 1.43 -5.68
CA LYS A 75 -9.56 2.04 -5.74
C LYS A 75 -8.88 2.00 -4.37
N LEU A 76 -9.61 2.34 -3.31
CA LEU A 76 -9.08 2.34 -1.95
C LEU A 76 -8.69 0.93 -1.47
N LYS A 77 -9.53 -0.09 -1.74
CA LYS A 77 -9.21 -1.49 -1.43
C LYS A 77 -7.95 -1.97 -2.16
N LYS A 78 -7.81 -1.65 -3.46
CA LYS A 78 -6.58 -1.95 -4.21
C LYS A 78 -5.36 -1.31 -3.57
N HIS A 79 -5.49 -0.07 -3.10
CA HIS A 79 -4.40 0.62 -2.40
C HIS A 79 -4.04 -0.09 -1.08
N GLN A 80 -5.02 -0.44 -0.25
CA GLN A 80 -4.79 -1.19 0.99
C GLN A 80 -4.04 -2.52 0.72
N ASP A 81 -4.45 -3.27 -0.31
CA ASP A 81 -3.78 -4.51 -0.71
C ASP A 81 -2.32 -4.29 -1.12
N HIS A 82 -2.05 -3.22 -1.88
CA HIS A 82 -0.68 -2.86 -2.27
C HIS A 82 0.18 -2.51 -1.06
N VAL A 83 -0.34 -1.72 -0.13
CA VAL A 83 0.35 -1.36 1.12
C VAL A 83 0.64 -2.60 1.96
N TYR A 84 -0.34 -3.50 2.09
CA TYR A 84 -0.17 -4.77 2.82
C TYR A 84 0.93 -5.64 2.20
N LYS A 85 0.92 -5.82 0.87
CA LYS A 85 1.95 -6.57 0.15
C LYS A 85 3.34 -5.96 0.32
N LEU A 86 3.46 -4.62 0.28
CA LEU A 86 4.74 -3.93 0.53
C LEU A 86 5.24 -4.19 1.95
N LYS A 87 4.36 -4.09 2.95
CA LYS A 87 4.69 -4.34 4.37
C LYS A 87 5.18 -5.78 4.57
N GLN A 88 4.51 -6.76 3.95
CA GLN A 88 4.90 -8.16 4.01
C GLN A 88 6.29 -8.41 3.38
N ARG A 89 6.56 -7.84 2.20
CA ARG A 89 7.87 -7.94 1.54
C ARG A 89 8.98 -7.31 2.39
N ALA A 90 8.73 -6.13 2.97
CA ALA A 90 9.68 -5.45 3.85
C ALA A 90 9.99 -6.27 5.11
N GLN A 91 8.98 -6.93 5.70
CA GLN A 91 9.19 -7.81 6.85
C GLN A 91 9.98 -9.07 6.48
N ASN A 92 9.71 -9.67 5.32
CA ASN A 92 10.47 -10.84 4.84
C ASN A 92 11.93 -10.49 4.59
N LEU A 93 12.22 -9.34 3.97
CA LEU A 93 13.60 -8.86 3.78
C LEU A 93 14.32 -8.63 5.11
N LYS A 94 13.64 -8.07 6.12
CA LYS A 94 14.21 -7.91 7.47
C LYS A 94 14.54 -9.26 8.11
N ARG A 95 13.70 -10.28 7.90
CA ARG A 95 13.92 -11.64 8.42
C ARG A 95 15.08 -12.34 7.72
N ASP A 96 15.19 -12.21 6.39
CA ASP A 96 16.28 -12.79 5.62
C ASP A 96 17.64 -12.19 5.99
N ILE A 97 17.70 -10.87 6.22
CA ILE A 97 18.91 -10.20 6.72
C ILE A 97 19.26 -10.71 8.12
N ALA A 98 18.28 -10.80 9.03
CA ALA A 98 18.51 -11.28 10.39
C ALA A 98 19.01 -12.74 10.43
N TYR A 99 18.48 -13.61 9.56
CA TYR A 99 18.91 -15.00 9.42
C TYR A 99 20.31 -15.11 8.80
N SER A 100 20.65 -14.21 7.87
CA SER A 100 21.99 -14.14 7.27
C SER A 100 23.08 -13.72 8.27
N THR A 101 22.71 -12.94 9.30
CA THR A 101 23.63 -12.47 10.34
C THR A 101 23.77 -13.42 11.53
N SER A 102 22.93 -14.45 11.66
CA SER A 102 22.90 -15.34 12.83
C SER A 102 23.59 -16.69 12.65
N ARG A 103 24.28 -16.95 11.52
CA ARG A 103 25.08 -18.17 11.39
C ARG A 103 26.27 -18.12 12.38
N PRO A 104 26.33 -18.99 13.40
CA PRO A 104 27.45 -19.04 14.32
C PRO A 104 28.65 -19.62 13.57
N ASN A 105 29.75 -18.88 13.57
CA ASN A 105 31.05 -19.41 13.18
C ASN A 105 31.50 -20.41 14.27
N GLU A 106 31.11 -21.67 14.16
CA GLU A 106 31.72 -22.76 14.93
C GLU A 106 33.17 -22.93 14.44
N LEU A 107 34.07 -22.16 15.05
CA LEU A 107 35.51 -22.32 14.94
C LEU A 107 35.92 -23.61 15.66
N LYS A 108 35.85 -24.71 14.92
CA LYS A 108 36.38 -26.02 15.28
C LYS A 108 37.91 -25.99 15.19
N GLY A 109 38.57 -26.15 16.34
CA GLY A 109 39.89 -26.77 16.49
C GLY A 109 41.09 -26.06 15.84
N SER A 110 41.82 -25.27 16.62
CA SER A 110 43.17 -24.84 16.27
C SER A 110 44.12 -26.04 16.31
N LYS A 111 44.60 -26.47 15.14
CA LYS A 111 45.90 -27.12 14.98
C LYS A 111 46.61 -26.45 13.80
N GLU A 112 47.66 -25.74 14.17
CA GLU A 112 48.71 -25.12 13.39
C GLU A 112 49.20 -26.01 12.24
N THR A 113 49.39 -25.44 11.02
CA THR A 113 50.47 -25.73 10.04
C THR A 113 50.20 -25.06 8.66
N VAL A 114 51.05 -24.08 8.31
CA VAL A 114 51.66 -23.76 6.99
C VAL A 114 50.78 -23.58 5.71
N ILE A 115 50.73 -22.32 5.26
CA ILE A 115 50.82 -21.73 3.88
C ILE A 115 50.30 -22.53 2.66
N SER A 116 49.26 -22.01 2.00
CA SER A 116 49.18 -21.81 0.53
C SER A 116 48.02 -20.87 0.14
N PRO A 117 48.19 -19.92 -0.80
CA PRO A 117 47.17 -18.95 -1.18
C PRO A 117 46.28 -19.52 -2.30
N SER A 118 44.99 -19.74 -2.03
CA SER A 118 44.01 -20.06 -3.07
C SER A 118 42.89 -19.03 -3.09
N ILE A 119 42.59 -18.60 -4.30
CA ILE A 119 41.91 -17.38 -4.70
C ILE A 119 40.40 -17.63 -4.57
N SER A 120 39.72 -17.05 -3.59
CA SER A 120 38.25 -17.02 -3.59
C SER A 120 37.68 -15.87 -2.76
N SER A 121 37.80 -14.63 -3.23
CA SER A 121 37.03 -13.50 -2.66
C SER A 121 36.70 -12.35 -3.62
N THR A 122 36.64 -12.59 -4.94
CA THR A 122 36.35 -11.56 -5.95
C THR A 122 34.86 -11.26 -6.19
N ASN A 123 33.95 -11.87 -5.44
CA ASN A 123 32.50 -11.77 -5.71
C ASN A 123 31.80 -10.59 -4.99
N LYS A 124 32.42 -9.97 -3.98
CA LYS A 124 31.80 -8.83 -3.26
C LYS A 124 32.02 -7.49 -3.96
N THR A 125 33.21 -7.25 -4.50
CA THR A 125 33.60 -6.01 -5.18
C THR A 125 32.91 -5.83 -6.52
N THR A 126 32.70 -6.92 -7.26
CA THR A 126 32.01 -6.89 -8.57
C THR A 126 30.52 -6.57 -8.44
N ASN A 127 29.85 -7.11 -7.42
CA ASN A 127 28.44 -6.81 -7.15
C ASN A 127 28.22 -5.36 -6.68
N SER A 128 29.09 -4.83 -5.82
CA SER A 128 29.06 -3.42 -5.40
C SER A 128 29.21 -2.47 -6.60
N LEU A 129 30.15 -2.77 -7.50
CA LEU A 129 30.39 -1.94 -8.69
C LEU A 129 29.25 -2.03 -9.71
N ARG A 130 28.58 -3.18 -9.83
CA ARG A 130 27.35 -3.33 -10.62
C ARG A 130 26.20 -2.51 -10.03
N LEU A 131 26.01 -2.52 -8.72
CA LEU A 131 24.99 -1.72 -8.05
C LEU A 131 25.23 -0.22 -8.23
N LEU A 132 26.48 0.24 -8.08
CA LEU A 132 26.84 1.65 -8.31
C LEU A 132 26.55 2.08 -9.76
N LYS A 133 26.92 1.25 -10.75
CA LYS A 133 26.62 1.53 -12.16
C LYS A 133 25.11 1.58 -12.43
N SER A 134 24.35 0.67 -11.85
CA SER A 134 22.89 0.67 -11.98
C SER A 134 22.26 1.90 -11.33
N ALA A 135 22.72 2.32 -10.15
CA ALA A 135 22.24 3.51 -9.46
C ALA A 135 22.56 4.80 -10.24
N GLN A 136 23.78 4.90 -10.80
CA GLN A 136 24.19 6.02 -11.65
C GLN A 136 23.33 6.12 -12.92
N LYS A 137 23.00 4.97 -13.54
CA LYS A 137 22.11 4.91 -14.71
C LYS A 137 20.69 5.34 -14.36
N LEU A 138 20.16 4.94 -13.21
CA LEU A 138 18.84 5.38 -12.74
C LEU A 138 18.82 6.90 -12.53
N GLN A 139 19.87 7.45 -11.91
CA GLN A 139 20.03 8.90 -11.70
C GLN A 139 20.10 9.69 -13.01
N SER A 140 20.65 9.12 -14.09
CA SER A 140 20.72 9.80 -15.38
C SER A 140 19.44 9.68 -16.21
N VAL A 141 18.60 8.67 -15.93
CA VAL A 141 17.33 8.44 -16.65
C VAL A 141 16.18 9.20 -16.02
N LEU A 142 16.15 9.33 -14.69
CA LEU A 142 15.11 10.06 -13.97
C LEU A 142 15.38 11.57 -13.96
N LYS A 143 14.50 12.36 -14.57
CA LYS A 143 14.50 13.82 -14.44
C LYS A 143 13.71 14.23 -13.20
N LYS A 144 14.02 15.41 -12.64
CA LYS A 144 13.35 15.95 -11.44
C LYS A 144 11.83 16.05 -11.59
N ASP A 145 11.34 16.16 -12.83
CA ASP A 145 9.93 16.35 -13.16
C ASP A 145 9.19 15.02 -13.45
N ASP A 146 9.88 13.87 -13.49
CA ASP A 146 9.26 12.55 -13.70
C ASP A 146 8.61 11.98 -12.42
N ILE A 147 8.86 12.62 -11.27
CA ILE A 147 8.28 12.23 -9.98
C ILE A 147 6.96 12.98 -9.79
N VAL A 148 5.93 12.52 -10.47
CA VAL A 148 4.56 13.00 -10.28
C VAL A 148 3.92 12.10 -9.22
N TRP A 149 3.61 12.67 -8.06
CA TRP A 149 2.65 12.04 -7.16
C TRP A 149 1.28 12.40 -7.71
N GLU A 150 0.55 11.40 -8.20
CA GLU A 150 -0.84 11.54 -8.66
C GLU A 150 -1.64 12.15 -7.49
N SER A 151 -2.00 13.42 -7.66
CA SER A 151 -2.72 14.28 -6.71
C SER A 151 -4.21 14.13 -6.86
#